data_AF-X1CP76-F1
#
_entry.id   AF-X1CP76-F1
#
_cell.length_a   1.000
_cell.length_b   1.000
_cell.length_c   1.000
_cell.angle_alpha   90.00
_cell.angle_beta   90.00
_cell.angle_gamma   90.00
#
_symmetry.space_group_name_H-M   'P 1'
#
loop_
_entity.id
_entity.type
_entity.pdbx_description
1 polymer ?
#
loop_
_entity_poly.entity_id
_entity_poly.type
_entity_poly.pdbx_seq_one_letter_code
_entity_poly.pdbx_strand_id
1 'polypeptide(L)'
;RVGTATSAHGLELMYEMLPWTAGNRLPIIINLATRSLGAPWSVWTDHSDFITIRDVGWIQFMCEDNQEIYDTNLQAFKIAEDQRVYLPAIVGYDGYILSHTMMPVILEDQEEVDKFLPPLEHHINLSDISQVKGIDPVTTPHIRDRGSEGVAPG
;
A
#
# COMPACT_ATOMS: atom_id res chain seq x y z
N ARG A 1 -11.34 -2.80 4.94
CA ARG A 1 -10.35 -2.56 3.86
C ARG A 1 -10.16 -1.07 3.66
N VAL A 2 -8.97 -0.62 3.29
CA VAL A 2 -8.67 0.78 3.03
C VAL A 2 -7.86 0.89 1.74
N GLY A 3 -8.25 1.81 0.87
CA GLY A 3 -7.52 2.16 -0.34
C GLY A 3 -7.56 3.67 -0.56
N THR A 4 -6.56 4.20 -1.23
CA THR A 4 -6.49 5.62 -1.62
C THR A 4 -5.84 5.78 -3.00
N ALA A 5 -5.94 6.96 -3.58
CA ALA A 5 -5.31 7.29 -4.85
C ALA A 5 -4.59 8.64 -4.74
N THR A 6 -3.40 8.74 -5.33
CA THR A 6 -2.59 9.96 -5.30
C THR A 6 -1.65 10.05 -6.51
N SER A 7 -0.88 11.13 -6.60
CA SER A 7 0.16 11.34 -7.62
C SER A 7 1.14 12.43 -7.19
N ALA A 8 2.41 12.31 -7.61
CA ALA A 8 3.46 13.32 -7.43
C ALA A 8 3.48 13.93 -6.01
N HIS A 9 3.37 15.25 -5.92
CA HIS A 9 3.36 16.02 -4.68
C HIS A 9 2.33 15.54 -3.65
N GLY A 10 1.20 14.95 -4.08
CA GLY A 10 0.24 14.35 -3.16
C GLY A 10 0.82 13.14 -2.44
N LEU A 11 1.62 12.32 -3.13
CA LEU A 11 2.34 11.20 -2.54
C LEU A 11 3.44 11.68 -1.58
N GLU A 12 4.19 12.72 -1.98
CA GLU A 12 5.25 13.30 -1.14
C GLU A 12 4.71 13.91 0.16
N LEU A 13 3.52 14.53 0.12
CA LEU A 13 2.84 14.99 1.34
C LEU A 13 2.41 13.83 2.25
N MET A 14 2.27 12.62 1.71
CA MET A 14 1.97 11.40 2.46
C MET A 14 3.24 10.68 2.95
N TYR A 15 4.43 11.09 2.50
CA TYR A 15 5.68 10.32 2.66
C TYR A 15 5.92 9.89 4.10
N GLU A 16 5.74 10.80 5.07
CA GLU A 16 5.94 10.50 6.49
C GLU A 16 5.12 9.29 6.96
N MET A 17 3.89 9.13 6.46
CA MET A 17 2.98 8.06 6.85
C MET A 17 3.25 6.72 6.16
N LEU A 18 4.01 6.72 5.06
CA LEU A 18 4.28 5.48 4.31
C LEU A 18 5.11 4.48 5.14
N PRO A 19 6.25 4.87 5.77
CA PRO A 19 7.00 3.96 6.65
C PRO A 19 6.18 3.51 7.86
N TRP A 20 5.35 4.38 8.45
CA TRP A 20 4.46 4.00 9.57
C TRP A 20 3.49 2.89 9.17
N THR A 21 2.89 3.01 7.98
CA THR A 21 1.96 2.01 7.45
C THR A 21 2.65 0.66 7.25
N ALA A 22 3.86 0.66 6.67
CA ALA A 22 4.64 -0.56 6.46
C ALA A 22 5.11 -1.17 7.79
N GLY A 23 5.61 -0.35 8.72
CA GLY A 23 6.07 -0.76 10.05
C GLY A 23 4.95 -1.40 10.88
N ASN A 24 3.74 -0.87 10.80
CA ASN A 24 2.54 -1.41 11.46
C ASN A 24 1.92 -2.61 10.74
N ARG A 25 2.48 -3.02 9.60
CA ARG A 25 1.98 -4.15 8.81
C ARG A 25 0.53 -3.96 8.36
N LEU A 26 0.15 -2.74 8.00
CA LEU A 26 -1.23 -2.41 7.62
C LEU A 26 -1.46 -2.71 6.13
N PRO A 27 -2.48 -3.52 5.77
CA PRO A 27 -2.78 -3.86 4.38
C PRO A 27 -3.57 -2.73 3.69
N ILE A 28 -2.87 -1.64 3.34
CA ILE A 28 -3.43 -0.49 2.64
C ILE A 28 -2.94 -0.49 1.18
N ILE A 29 -3.84 -0.18 0.25
CA ILE A 29 -3.53 -0.07 -1.17
C ILE A 29 -3.50 1.40 -1.61
N ILE A 30 -2.44 1.79 -2.30
CA ILE A 30 -2.36 3.08 -3.01
C ILE A 30 -2.42 2.83 -4.51
N ASN A 31 -3.38 3.46 -5.19
CA ASN A 31 -3.34 3.61 -6.64
C ASN A 31 -2.55 4.87 -6.99
N LEU A 32 -1.41 4.70 -7.67
CA LEU A 32 -0.51 5.80 -8.01
C LEU A 32 -0.49 6.00 -9.53
N ALA A 33 -1.17 7.05 -9.97
CA ALA A 33 -0.97 7.56 -11.32
C ALA A 33 0.34 8.36 -11.35
N THR A 34 1.41 7.77 -11.88
CA THR A 34 2.75 8.35 -11.80
C THR A 34 2.83 9.70 -12.50
N ARG A 35 3.52 10.65 -11.87
CA ARG A 35 3.59 12.03 -12.34
C ARG A 35 4.87 12.70 -11.87
N SER A 36 5.37 13.60 -12.71
CA SER A 36 6.58 14.38 -12.43
C SER A 36 6.58 15.14 -11.11
N LEU A 37 7.71 15.02 -10.39
CA LEU A 37 8.02 15.72 -9.16
C LEU A 37 8.86 16.98 -9.39
N GLY A 38 8.49 18.06 -8.70
CA GLY A 38 9.34 19.25 -8.58
C GLY A 38 9.46 20.08 -9.85
N ALA A 39 10.62 20.72 -10.04
CA ALA A 39 10.87 21.67 -11.12
C ALA A 39 11.69 21.05 -12.27
N PRO A 40 11.39 21.37 -13.54
CA PRO A 40 10.25 22.17 -13.98
C PRO A 40 8.92 21.42 -13.77
N TRP A 41 7.90 22.13 -13.29
CA TRP A 41 6.62 21.51 -12.93
C TRP A 41 5.92 20.92 -14.15
N SER A 42 5.46 19.68 -14.01
CA SER A 42 4.77 18.96 -15.07
C SER A 42 3.58 18.16 -14.53
N VAL A 43 2.54 18.07 -15.34
CA VAL A 43 1.38 17.18 -15.09
C VAL A 43 1.54 15.82 -15.78
N TRP A 44 2.57 15.68 -16.61
CA TRP A 44 2.81 14.51 -17.43
C TRP A 44 3.49 13.39 -16.63
N THR A 45 3.39 12.16 -17.16
CA THR A 45 4.02 11.00 -16.55
C THR A 45 5.55 11.09 -16.61
N ASP A 46 6.14 10.82 -15.47
CA ASP A 46 7.42 10.14 -15.32
C ASP A 46 7.28 9.24 -14.07
N HIS A 47 8.32 8.51 -13.68
CA HIS A 47 8.28 7.61 -12.51
C HIS A 47 8.99 8.17 -11.29
N SER A 48 9.23 9.48 -11.23
CA SER A 48 10.00 10.10 -10.15
C SER A 48 9.33 9.91 -8.80
N ASP A 49 8.00 10.05 -8.72
CA ASP A 49 7.22 9.84 -7.50
C ASP A 49 7.22 8.38 -7.04
N PHE A 50 7.01 7.44 -7.96
CA PHE A 50 7.03 6.01 -7.66
C PHE A 50 8.40 5.52 -7.15
N ILE A 51 9.49 5.98 -7.77
CA ILE A 51 10.85 5.59 -7.41
C ILE A 51 11.30 6.24 -6.10
N THR A 52 10.85 7.46 -5.80
CA THR A 52 11.23 8.20 -4.57
C THR A 52 10.87 7.42 -3.31
N ILE A 53 9.78 6.65 -3.36
CA ILE A 53 9.28 5.89 -2.21
C ILE A 53 9.67 4.41 -2.22
N ARG A 54 10.58 3.98 -3.10
CA ARG A 54 10.96 2.55 -3.25
C ARG A 54 11.43 1.90 -1.93
N ASP A 55 12.05 2.68 -1.05
CA ASP A 55 12.71 2.19 0.16
C ASP A 55 11.80 2.27 1.41
N VAL A 56 10.53 2.67 1.27
CA VAL A 56 9.60 2.86 2.40
C VAL A 56 8.91 1.56 2.87
N GLY A 57 9.27 0.41 2.29
CA GLY A 57 8.78 -0.91 2.70
C GLY A 57 7.41 -1.31 2.14
N TRP A 58 6.98 -0.68 1.03
CA TRP A 58 5.74 -1.03 0.33
C TRP A 58 6.02 -1.97 -0.83
N ILE A 59 5.10 -2.89 -1.09
CA ILE A 59 5.12 -3.70 -2.31
C ILE A 59 4.78 -2.79 -3.48
N GLN A 60 5.61 -2.79 -4.52
CA GLN A 60 5.46 -1.90 -5.67
C GLN A 60 5.14 -2.70 -6.93
N PHE A 61 3.94 -2.48 -7.48
CA PHE A 61 3.54 -2.97 -8.79
C PHE A 61 3.54 -1.81 -9.79
N MET A 62 3.92 -2.09 -11.04
CA MET A 62 3.80 -1.15 -12.16
C MET A 62 3.04 -1.84 -13.28
N CYS A 63 1.90 -1.27 -13.67
CA CYS A 63 1.00 -1.85 -14.65
C CYS A 63 1.26 -1.23 -16.04
N GLU A 64 1.16 -2.05 -17.08
CA GLU A 64 1.36 -1.63 -18.47
C GLU A 64 0.05 -1.19 -19.16
N ASP A 65 -1.10 -1.69 -18.71
CA ASP A 65 -2.40 -1.38 -19.31
C ASP A 65 -3.58 -1.30 -18.31
N ASN A 66 -4.77 -0.94 -18.81
CA ASN A 66 -5.98 -0.78 -17.99
C ASN A 66 -6.51 -2.11 -17.42
N GLN A 67 -6.24 -3.25 -18.05
CA GLN A 67 -6.62 -4.57 -17.53
C GLN A 67 -5.71 -4.92 -16.37
N GLU A 68 -4.39 -4.73 -16.53
CA GLU A 68 -3.42 -4.96 -15.48
C GLU A 68 -3.69 -4.09 -14.25
N ILE A 69 -4.11 -2.83 -14.42
CA ILE A 69 -4.51 -1.98 -13.28
C ILE A 69 -5.65 -2.64 -12.49
N TYR A 70 -6.68 -3.14 -13.18
CA TYR A 70 -7.83 -3.78 -12.56
C TYR A 70 -7.43 -5.10 -11.87
N ASP A 71 -6.77 -6.01 -12.59
CA ASP A 71 -6.36 -7.32 -12.08
C ASP A 71 -5.40 -7.18 -10.90
N THR A 72 -4.42 -6.27 -11.03
CA THR A 72 -3.41 -6.03 -10.00
C THR A 72 -4.03 -5.43 -8.76
N ASN A 73 -5.09 -4.62 -8.83
CA ASN A 73 -5.78 -4.15 -7.63
C ASN A 73 -6.37 -5.32 -6.83
N LEU A 74 -7.03 -6.27 -7.49
CA LEU A 74 -7.57 -7.46 -6.83
C LEU A 74 -6.44 -8.30 -6.21
N GLN A 75 -5.37 -8.53 -6.97
CA GLN A 75 -4.20 -9.27 -6.49
C GLN A 75 -3.50 -8.54 -5.33
N ALA A 76 -3.38 -7.21 -5.39
CA ALA A 76 -2.72 -6.41 -4.38
C ALA A 76 -3.46 -6.48 -3.05
N PHE A 77 -4.80 -6.39 -3.04
CA PHE A 77 -5.58 -6.66 -1.82
C PHE A 77 -5.35 -8.08 -1.31
N LYS A 78 -5.41 -9.09 -2.19
CA LYS A 78 -5.21 -10.49 -1.78
C LYS A 78 -3.83 -10.71 -1.13
N ILE A 79 -2.78 -10.14 -1.72
CA ILE A 79 -1.40 -10.26 -1.27
C ILE A 79 -1.19 -9.45 0.01
N ALA A 80 -1.62 -8.19 0.05
CA ALA A 80 -1.43 -7.32 1.19
C ALA A 80 -2.15 -7.84 2.44
N GLU A 81 -3.35 -8.41 2.27
CA GLU A 81 -4.18 -8.95 3.35
C GLU A 81 -3.78 -10.37 3.80
N ASP A 82 -2.85 -11.03 3.10
CA ASP A 82 -2.36 -12.35 3.49
C ASP A 82 -1.52 -12.26 4.77
N GLN A 83 -1.84 -13.08 5.78
CA GLN A 83 -1.19 -13.07 7.08
C GLN A 83 0.33 -13.32 7.03
N ARG A 84 0.81 -13.99 5.98
CA ARG A 84 2.24 -14.25 5.75
C ARG A 84 2.98 -13.01 5.24
N VAL A 85 2.24 -12.05 4.70
CA VAL A 85 2.76 -10.84 4.07
C VAL A 85 2.49 -9.64 4.97
N TYR A 86 1.21 -9.28 5.18
CA TYR A 86 0.75 -8.07 5.87
C TYR A 86 1.64 -6.86 5.59
N LEU A 87 1.74 -6.50 4.32
CA LEU A 87 2.45 -5.30 3.87
C LEU A 87 1.53 -4.47 2.99
N PRO A 88 1.63 -3.15 3.07
CA PRO A 88 0.91 -2.28 2.16
C PRO A 88 1.47 -2.40 0.74
N ALA A 89 0.65 -2.06 -0.25
CA ALA A 89 1.02 -2.16 -1.66
C ALA A 89 0.63 -0.93 -2.47
N ILE A 90 1.41 -0.66 -3.51
CA ILE A 90 1.22 0.43 -4.45
C ILE A 90 0.98 -0.20 -5.82
N VAL A 91 -0.15 0.15 -6.41
CA VAL A 91 -0.47 -0.16 -7.80
C VAL A 91 -0.15 1.09 -8.60
N GLY A 92 1.06 1.14 -9.14
CA GLY A 92 1.54 2.21 -10.01
C GLY A 92 1.13 1.99 -11.45
N TYR A 93 0.85 3.07 -12.16
CA TYR A 93 0.56 3.08 -13.59
C TYR A 93 0.82 4.46 -14.18
N ASP A 94 1.12 4.53 -15.47
CA ASP A 94 1.48 5.78 -16.14
C ASP A 94 0.35 6.81 -16.11
N GLY A 95 0.62 7.96 -15.48
CA GLY A 95 -0.29 9.09 -15.45
C GLY A 95 -0.56 9.62 -16.86
N TYR A 96 -1.78 10.10 -17.09
CA TYR A 96 -2.32 10.48 -18.40
C TYR A 96 -2.48 9.31 -19.37
N ILE A 97 -1.40 8.57 -19.66
CA ILE A 97 -1.40 7.46 -20.64
C ILE A 97 -2.40 6.39 -20.23
N LEU A 98 -2.36 5.88 -19.00
CA LEU A 98 -3.29 4.83 -18.56
C LEU A 98 -4.45 5.38 -17.74
N SER A 99 -4.25 6.52 -17.08
CA SER A 99 -5.26 7.11 -16.20
C SER A 99 -6.31 7.95 -16.92
N HIS A 100 -6.04 8.43 -18.14
CA HIS A 100 -6.95 9.30 -18.90
C HIS A 100 -7.23 8.81 -20.33
N THR A 101 -6.59 7.74 -20.79
CA THR A 101 -7.03 7.04 -22.00
C THR A 101 -7.95 5.88 -21.63
N MET A 102 -8.53 5.24 -22.64
CA MET A 102 -9.50 4.18 -22.46
C MET A 102 -9.14 2.96 -23.29
N MET A 103 -9.41 1.81 -22.71
CA MET A 103 -9.27 0.50 -23.31
C MET A 103 -10.43 -0.38 -22.79
N PRO A 104 -10.96 -1.31 -23.60
CA PRO A 104 -11.88 -2.32 -23.10
C PRO A 104 -11.22 -3.19 -22.03
N VAL A 105 -11.94 -3.44 -20.94
CA VAL A 105 -11.50 -4.33 -19.86
C VAL A 105 -12.53 -5.43 -19.64
N ILE A 106 -12.04 -6.61 -19.27
CA ILE A 106 -12.84 -7.74 -18.81
C ILE A 106 -12.96 -7.60 -17.31
N LEU A 107 -14.20 -7.60 -16.82
CA LEU A 107 -14.51 -7.52 -15.40
C LEU A 107 -15.11 -8.84 -14.93
N GLU A 108 -14.70 -9.28 -13.76
CA GLU A 108 -15.19 -10.45 -13.09
C GLU A 108 -16.53 -10.14 -12.43
N ASP A 109 -17.35 -11.18 -12.32
CA ASP A 109 -18.58 -11.09 -11.54
C ASP A 109 -18.25 -10.82 -10.07
N GLN A 110 -19.05 -9.96 -9.43
CA GLN A 110 -18.85 -9.56 -8.04
C GLN A 110 -18.75 -10.77 -7.08
N GLU A 111 -19.53 -11.82 -7.34
CA GLU A 111 -19.48 -13.05 -6.52
C GLU A 111 -18.13 -13.75 -6.58
N GLU A 112 -17.45 -13.74 -7.73
CA GLU A 112 -16.12 -14.33 -7.89
C GLU A 112 -15.06 -13.47 -7.19
N VAL A 113 -15.20 -12.14 -7.27
CA VAL A 113 -14.34 -11.20 -6.53
C VAL A 113 -14.48 -11.39 -5.02
N ASP A 114 -15.71 -11.53 -4.51
CA ASP A 114 -15.98 -11.74 -3.08
C ASP A 114 -15.44 -13.09 -2.58
N LYS A 115 -15.52 -14.15 -3.40
CA LYS A 115 -14.88 -15.45 -3.11
C LYS A 115 -13.36 -15.34 -3.09
N PHE A 116 -12.80 -14.55 -4.00
CA PHE A 116 -11.35 -14.32 -4.08
C PHE A 116 -10.82 -13.48 -2.91
N LEU A 117 -11.57 -12.45 -2.48
CA LEU A 117 -11.24 -11.50 -1.42
C LEU A 117 -12.17 -11.65 -0.18
N PRO A 118 -12.05 -12.76 0.59
CA PRO A 118 -12.86 -12.98 1.78
C PRO A 118 -12.61 -11.87 2.82
N PRO A 119 -13.52 -11.60 3.76
CA PRO A 119 -13.39 -10.52 4.73
C PRO A 119 -12.02 -10.46 5.40
N LEU A 120 -11.44 -9.25 5.49
CA LEU A 120 -10.13 -9.02 6.10
C LEU A 120 -10.16 -9.41 7.58
N GLU A 121 -9.24 -10.29 7.96
CA GLU A 121 -8.92 -10.53 9.36
C GLU A 121 -7.92 -9.48 9.83
N HIS A 122 -8.27 -8.72 10.86
CA HIS A 122 -7.41 -7.66 11.37
C HIS A 122 -6.47 -8.20 12.45
N HIS A 123 -5.15 -8.17 12.22
CA HIS A 123 -4.17 -8.49 13.29
C HIS A 123 -4.19 -7.44 14.40
N ILE A 124 -4.44 -6.17 14.04
CA ILE A 124 -4.70 -5.07 14.97
C ILE A 124 -6.16 -4.63 14.84
N ASN A 125 -6.98 -5.04 15.81
CA ASN A 125 -8.36 -4.58 15.95
C ASN A 125 -8.45 -3.53 17.08
N LEU A 126 -8.86 -2.31 16.72
CA LEU A 126 -9.04 -1.16 17.62
C LEU A 126 -10.52 -0.85 17.94
N SER A 127 -11.47 -1.58 17.34
CA SER A 127 -12.90 -1.34 17.55
C SER A 127 -13.40 -1.85 18.90
N ASP A 128 -12.68 -2.79 19.52
CA ASP A 128 -12.99 -3.32 20.84
C ASP A 128 -12.35 -2.48 21.95
N ILE A 129 -13.11 -1.51 22.46
CA ILE A 129 -12.67 -0.64 23.55
C ILE A 129 -12.48 -1.36 24.89
N SER A 130 -12.92 -2.62 25.03
CA SER A 130 -12.66 -3.41 26.24
C SER A 130 -11.22 -3.93 26.30
N GLN A 131 -10.53 -3.98 25.16
CA GLN A 131 -9.15 -4.44 25.03
C GLN A 131 -8.23 -3.29 24.61
N VAL A 132 -7.69 -2.57 25.61
CA VAL A 132 -6.76 -1.46 25.37
C VAL A 132 -5.40 -2.00 24.93
N LYS A 133 -4.95 -1.58 23.73
CA LYS A 133 -3.64 -1.94 23.17
C LYS A 133 -2.80 -0.68 22.96
N GLY A 134 -1.55 -0.71 23.41
CA GLY A 134 -0.54 0.28 23.03
C GLY A 134 0.06 -0.11 21.67
N ILE A 135 0.03 0.80 20.71
CA ILE A 135 0.60 0.62 19.36
C ILE A 135 1.79 1.57 19.23
N ASP A 136 2.85 1.11 18.58
CA ASP A 136 4.07 1.88 18.31
C ASP A 136 4.65 2.64 19.52
N PRO A 137 5.02 1.93 20.61
CA PRO A 137 5.73 2.59 21.70
C PRO A 137 7.09 3.11 21.20
N VAL A 138 7.58 4.19 21.80
CA VAL A 138 8.96 4.65 21.57
C VAL A 138 9.92 3.53 21.92
N THR A 139 10.65 3.04 20.92
CA THR A 139 11.65 2.01 21.14
C THR A 139 13.00 2.62 21.50
N THR A 140 13.59 2.17 22.60
CA THR A 140 14.89 2.62 23.08
C THR A 140 16.02 1.86 22.37
N PRO A 141 17.21 2.44 22.21
CA PRO A 141 18.34 1.84 21.48
C PRO A 141 18.99 0.61 22.17
N HIS A 142 18.36 0.05 23.20
CA HIS A 142 18.89 -1.07 23.98
C HIS A 142 18.22 -2.38 23.58
N ILE A 143 18.97 -3.48 23.59
CA ILE A 143 18.44 -4.82 23.34
C ILE A 143 17.37 -5.13 24.39
N ARG A 144 16.15 -5.43 23.92
CA ARG A 144 15.05 -5.81 24.82
C ARG A 144 14.98 -7.32 24.89
N ASP A 145 15.33 -7.86 26.05
CA ASP A 145 15.09 -9.25 26.40
C ASP A 145 13.58 -9.47 26.55
N ARG A 146 12.99 -10.29 25.66
CA ARG A 146 11.56 -10.65 25.67
C ARG A 146 11.33 -12.05 26.27
N GLY A 147 12.27 -12.59 27.04
CA GLY A 147 12.10 -13.87 27.72
C GLY A 147 12.00 -15.06 26.76
N SER A 148 10.94 -15.87 26.86
CA SER A 148 10.77 -17.06 26.01
C SER A 148 10.56 -16.75 24.52
N GLU A 149 10.26 -15.50 24.18
CA GLU A 149 10.09 -15.02 22.81
C GLU A 149 11.42 -14.55 22.17
N GLY A 150 12.54 -14.65 22.91
CA GLY A 150 13.88 -14.32 22.44
C GLY A 150 14.27 -12.85 22.67
N VAL A 151 15.39 -12.45 22.05
CA VAL A 151 15.84 -11.07 22.03
C VAL A 151 15.42 -10.43 20.71
N ALA A 152 14.77 -9.28 20.79
CA ALA A 152 14.54 -8.43 19.64
C ALA A 152 15.41 -7.17 19.78
N PRO A 153 16.08 -6.72 18.69
CA PRO A 153 16.51 -5.33 18.63
C PRO A 153 15.30 -4.45 18.94
N GLY A 154 15.54 -3.38 19.69
CA GLY A 154 14.59 -2.31 19.79
C GLY A 154 14.34 -1.71 18.40
#